data_AF-A0A3N2D0F8-F1
#
_entry.id   AF-A0A3N2D0F8-F1
#
_cell.length_a   1.000
_cell.length_b   1.000
_cell.length_c   1.000
_cell.angle_alpha   90.00
_cell.angle_beta   90.00
_cell.angle_gamma   90.00
#
_symmetry.space_group_name_H-M   'P 1'
#
loop_
_entity.id
_entity.type
_entity.pdbx_description
1 polymer ?
#
loop_
_entity_poly.entity_id
_entity_poly.type
_entity_poly.pdbx_seq_one_letter_code
_entity_poly.pdbx_strand_id
1 'polypeptide(L)'
;MARERWFGTRVVALIAVLLVCSACSEGTPPVETTDSEFSRALAQARVEGAGAQQIEALEQAERAGNATVEMVRAAARRTADCMSEAGLASRYVEHTTYSGVVVPGYEVEVLDPTDDALIESCDRLEFYWINQLYQVQPSSIEANEEFANRQEVALRACLERIGVTTDPDSTGTDLVEQALGLGESGCLADVGIDTW
;
A
#
# COMPACT_ATOMS: atom_id res chain seq x y z
N MET A 1 -20.27 55.49 -31.35
CA MET A 1 -21.58 56.05 -30.94
C MET A 1 -21.89 55.42 -29.58
N ALA A 2 -21.64 56.15 -28.48
CA ALA A 2 -22.63 56.95 -27.75
C ALA A 2 -23.64 56.06 -26.98
N ARG A 3 -23.96 56.23 -25.69
CA ARG A 3 -23.62 57.20 -24.64
C ARG A 3 -24.15 56.62 -23.30
N GLU A 4 -23.48 56.99 -22.19
CA GLU A 4 -24.02 57.40 -20.88
C GLU A 4 -24.83 56.39 -20.02
N ARG A 5 -24.39 55.98 -18.81
CA ARG A 5 -24.17 56.69 -17.51
C ARG A 5 -25.46 57.01 -16.73
N TRP A 6 -25.65 56.38 -15.55
CA TRP A 6 -26.17 56.99 -14.29
C TRP A 6 -26.14 55.94 -13.16
N PHE A 7 -25.31 56.03 -12.11
CA PHE A 7 -25.34 56.86 -10.89
C PHE A 7 -26.45 56.55 -9.86
N GLY A 8 -26.00 56.18 -8.65
CA GLY A 8 -26.72 56.18 -7.37
C GLY A 8 -25.83 55.53 -6.30
N THR A 9 -24.90 56.21 -5.60
CA THR A 9 -25.08 57.17 -4.47
C THR A 9 -25.77 56.46 -3.28
N ARG A 10 -25.08 55.88 -2.29
CA ARG A 10 -24.31 56.41 -1.13
C ARG A 10 -25.05 56.13 0.21
N VAL A 11 -24.30 55.66 1.22
CA VAL A 11 -24.38 56.05 2.67
C VAL A 11 -25.55 55.44 3.50
N VAL A 12 -25.49 55.02 4.76
CA VAL A 12 -24.49 54.78 5.85
C VAL A 12 -25.25 54.05 7.00
N ALA A 13 -24.53 53.20 7.74
CA ALA A 13 -24.67 52.75 9.15
C ALA A 13 -26.00 52.22 9.73
N LEU A 14 -25.90 51.09 10.44
CA LEU A 14 -26.18 51.07 11.89
C LEU A 14 -25.49 49.88 12.59
N ILE A 15 -24.65 50.23 13.55
CA ILE A 15 -24.04 49.34 14.56
C ILE A 15 -25.12 49.00 15.59
N ALA A 16 -25.31 47.71 15.88
CA ALA A 16 -25.98 47.26 17.11
C ALA A 16 -25.13 46.17 17.75
N VAL A 17 -24.80 46.42 19.02
CA VAL A 17 -23.84 45.75 19.87
C VAL A 17 -24.60 44.88 20.89
N LEU A 18 -23.97 43.75 21.27
CA LEU A 18 -24.20 42.87 22.44
C LEU A 18 -25.34 41.85 22.42
N LEU A 19 -24.96 40.57 22.44
CA LEU A 19 -25.24 39.67 23.59
C LEU A 19 -24.28 38.47 23.57
N VAL A 20 -23.38 38.47 24.57
CA VAL A 20 -22.46 37.40 24.91
C VAL A 20 -23.25 36.30 25.61
N CYS A 21 -23.46 35.18 24.95
CA CYS A 21 -23.74 33.90 25.62
C CYS A 21 -22.47 33.05 25.49
N SER A 22 -21.65 33.09 26.54
CA SER A 22 -20.58 32.12 26.77
C SER A 22 -21.18 30.75 27.02
N ALA A 23 -21.54 30.06 25.93
CA ALA A 23 -21.69 28.61 25.96
C ALA A 23 -20.28 28.02 25.81
N CYS A 24 -19.68 27.61 26.93
CA CYS A 24 -18.61 26.65 26.90
C CYS A 24 -19.18 25.36 26.31
N SER A 25 -19.18 25.24 24.98
CA SER A 25 -19.12 23.93 24.37
C SER A 25 -17.77 23.39 24.80
N GLU A 26 -17.75 22.41 25.70
CA GLU A 26 -16.68 21.43 25.76
C GLU A 26 -16.56 20.87 24.34
N GLY A 27 -15.72 21.53 23.54
CA GLY A 27 -15.19 20.95 22.34
C GLY A 27 -14.34 19.81 22.82
N THR A 28 -14.94 18.61 22.88
CA THR A 28 -14.18 17.40 22.60
C THR A 28 -13.36 17.77 21.38
N PRO A 29 -12.02 17.88 21.47
CA PRO A 29 -11.22 18.06 20.27
C PRO A 29 -11.68 16.96 19.33
N PRO A 30 -11.98 17.24 18.04
CA PRO A 30 -12.26 16.18 17.11
C PRO A 30 -11.15 15.15 17.32
N VAL A 31 -11.53 13.94 17.70
CA VAL A 31 -10.61 12.82 17.61
C VAL A 31 -10.32 12.79 16.12
N GLU A 32 -9.19 13.37 15.71
CA GLU A 32 -8.57 12.98 14.47
C GLU A 32 -8.35 11.50 14.66
N THR A 33 -9.29 10.69 14.18
CA THR A 33 -8.97 9.34 13.78
C THR A 33 -7.92 9.57 12.71
N THR A 34 -6.66 9.53 13.12
CA THR A 34 -5.57 9.35 12.19
C THR A 34 -5.91 8.01 11.57
N ASP A 35 -6.56 8.05 10.41
CA ASP A 35 -7.02 6.85 9.72
C ASP A 35 -5.78 6.00 9.49
N SER A 36 -5.66 4.92 10.27
CA SER A 36 -4.52 4.05 10.19
C SER A 36 -4.50 3.36 8.82
N GLU A 37 -3.32 2.96 8.33
CA GLU A 37 -3.21 2.15 7.12
C GLU A 37 -4.13 0.92 7.17
N PHE A 38 -4.29 0.34 8.36
CA PHE A 38 -5.21 -0.77 8.61
C PHE A 38 -6.67 -0.38 8.39
N SER A 39 -7.12 0.75 8.95
CA SER A 39 -8.48 1.25 8.80
C SER A 39 -8.79 1.59 7.33
N ARG A 40 -7.81 2.17 6.62
CA ARG A 40 -7.91 2.49 5.19
C ARG A 40 -8.00 1.21 4.33
N ALA A 41 -7.11 0.24 4.55
CA ALA A 41 -7.13 -1.04 3.84
C ALA A 41 -8.44 -1.80 4.08
N LEU A 42 -8.94 -1.83 5.31
CA LEU A 42 -10.22 -2.45 5.65
C LEU A 42 -11.40 -1.76 4.93
N ALA A 43 -11.43 -0.42 4.91
CA ALA A 43 -12.48 0.32 4.23
C ALA A 43 -12.49 0.05 2.71
N GLN A 44 -11.32 0.05 2.07
CA GLN A 44 -11.19 -0.26 0.64
C GLN A 44 -11.60 -1.71 0.33
N ALA A 45 -11.12 -2.67 1.13
CA ALA A 45 -11.47 -4.08 0.97
C ALA A 45 -12.99 -4.33 0.97
N ARG A 46 -13.73 -3.63 1.85
CA ARG A 46 -15.20 -3.73 1.90
C ARG A 46 -15.88 -3.18 0.65
N VAL A 47 -15.36 -2.09 0.09
CA VAL A 47 -15.91 -1.46 -1.12
C VAL A 47 -15.59 -2.28 -2.37
N GLU A 48 -14.39 -2.85 -2.42
CA GLU A 48 -13.86 -3.54 -3.61
C GLU A 48 -14.16 -5.05 -3.62
N GLY A 49 -14.95 -5.54 -2.68
CA GLY A 49 -15.52 -6.89 -2.75
C GLY A 49 -14.62 -7.98 -2.17
N ALA A 50 -13.83 -7.67 -1.14
CA ALA A 50 -13.19 -8.70 -0.33
C ALA A 50 -14.23 -9.60 0.37
N GLY A 51 -13.91 -10.88 0.47
CA GLY A 51 -14.72 -11.90 1.13
C GLY A 51 -14.73 -11.76 2.64
N ALA A 52 -15.73 -12.37 3.29
CA ALA A 52 -15.94 -12.23 4.73
C ALA A 52 -14.72 -12.66 5.58
N GLN A 53 -14.00 -13.70 5.15
CA GLN A 53 -12.83 -14.21 5.87
C GLN A 53 -11.61 -13.27 5.73
N GLN A 54 -11.46 -12.62 4.58
CA GLN A 54 -10.43 -11.59 4.41
C GLN A 54 -10.76 -10.33 5.21
N ILE A 55 -12.03 -9.91 5.23
CA ILE A 55 -12.49 -8.80 6.08
C ILE A 55 -12.22 -9.10 7.56
N GLU A 56 -12.52 -10.31 8.03
CA GLU A 56 -12.24 -10.72 9.41
C GLU A 56 -10.74 -10.64 9.73
N ALA A 57 -9.87 -11.09 8.83
CA ALA A 57 -8.42 -11.00 9.00
C ALA A 57 -7.93 -9.54 9.07
N LEU A 58 -8.46 -8.66 8.21
CA LEU A 58 -8.13 -7.23 8.22
C LEU A 58 -8.57 -6.54 9.51
N GLU A 59 -9.77 -6.87 10.02
CA GLU A 59 -10.25 -6.37 11.30
C GLU A 59 -9.39 -6.86 12.49
N GLN A 60 -8.91 -8.10 12.43
CA GLN A 60 -7.97 -8.62 13.42
C GLN A 60 -6.64 -7.87 13.36
N ALA A 61 -6.11 -7.64 12.15
CA ALA A 61 -4.88 -6.91 11.93
C ALA A 61 -4.99 -5.45 12.42
N GLU A 62 -6.12 -4.77 12.15
CA GLU A 62 -6.40 -3.42 12.64
C GLU A 62 -6.39 -3.36 14.17
N ARG A 63 -7.08 -4.27 14.85
CA ARG A 63 -7.10 -4.32 16.32
C ARG A 63 -5.73 -4.61 16.91
N ALA A 64 -4.91 -5.41 16.21
CA ALA A 64 -3.57 -5.77 16.65
C ALA A 64 -2.50 -4.73 16.27
N GLY A 65 -2.80 -3.84 15.32
CA GLY A 65 -1.81 -2.95 14.71
C GLY A 65 -0.74 -3.69 13.89
N ASN A 66 -1.01 -4.92 13.47
CA ASN A 66 -0.04 -5.78 12.75
C ASN A 66 -0.76 -6.87 11.96
N ALA A 67 -0.41 -7.05 10.68
CA ALA A 67 -0.79 -8.22 9.91
C ALA A 67 0.28 -9.32 10.09
N THR A 68 -0.14 -10.54 10.42
CA THR A 68 0.80 -11.65 10.62
C THR A 68 0.95 -12.48 9.35
N VAL A 69 2.11 -13.14 9.21
CA VAL A 69 2.34 -14.07 8.10
C VAL A 69 1.31 -15.21 8.10
N GLU A 70 0.83 -15.65 9.27
CA GLU A 70 -0.22 -16.67 9.39
C GLU A 70 -1.55 -16.22 8.78
N MET A 71 -1.92 -14.94 8.90
CA MET A 71 -3.12 -14.40 8.24
C MET A 71 -2.99 -14.48 6.72
N VAL A 72 -1.81 -14.12 6.19
CA VAL A 72 -1.51 -14.16 4.76
C VAL A 72 -1.41 -15.60 4.24
N ARG A 73 -0.81 -16.53 5.01
CA ARG A 73 -0.81 -17.97 4.71
C ARG A 73 -2.21 -18.54 4.60
N ALA A 74 -3.09 -18.18 5.55
CA ALA A 74 -4.47 -18.64 5.54
C ALA A 74 -5.21 -18.11 4.30
N ALA A 75 -5.02 -16.82 3.98
CA ALA A 75 -5.59 -16.20 2.80
C ALA A 75 -5.10 -16.84 1.49
N ALA A 76 -3.79 -17.05 1.33
CA ALA A 76 -3.20 -17.67 0.15
C ALA A 76 -3.74 -19.08 -0.11
N ARG A 77 -3.94 -19.87 0.96
CA ARG A 77 -4.55 -21.20 0.87
C ARG A 77 -6.00 -21.12 0.39
N ARG A 78 -6.80 -20.21 0.94
CA ARG A 78 -8.19 -20.02 0.50
C ARG A 78 -8.29 -19.55 -0.95
N THR A 79 -7.37 -18.71 -1.40
CA THR A 79 -7.29 -18.30 -2.81
C THR A 79 -7.00 -19.49 -3.72
N ALA A 80 -6.01 -20.33 -3.36
CA ALA A 80 -5.73 -21.56 -4.08
C ALA A 80 -6.95 -22.49 -4.08
N ASP A 81 -7.62 -22.67 -2.94
CA ASP A 81 -8.83 -23.50 -2.82
C ASP A 81 -9.97 -22.95 -3.70
N CYS A 82 -10.21 -21.62 -3.70
CA CYS A 82 -11.20 -20.96 -4.57
C CYS A 82 -10.96 -21.26 -6.05
N MET A 83 -9.71 -21.16 -6.50
CA MET A 83 -9.32 -21.47 -7.89
C MET A 83 -9.48 -22.96 -8.21
N SER A 84 -9.10 -23.84 -7.27
CA SER A 84 -9.23 -25.29 -7.41
C SER A 84 -10.70 -25.73 -7.48
N GLU A 85 -11.57 -25.15 -6.65
CA GLU A 85 -13.01 -25.39 -6.67
C GLU A 85 -13.65 -24.92 -7.98
N ALA A 86 -13.09 -23.89 -8.60
CA ALA A 86 -13.50 -23.39 -9.91
C ALA A 86 -12.88 -24.15 -11.10
N GLY A 87 -12.08 -25.19 -10.83
CA GLY A 87 -11.54 -26.11 -11.83
C GLY A 87 -10.13 -25.79 -12.34
N LEU A 88 -9.45 -24.78 -11.77
CA LEU A 88 -8.07 -24.45 -12.13
C LEU A 88 -7.08 -25.32 -11.36
N ALA A 89 -5.96 -25.66 -11.99
CA ALA A 89 -4.85 -26.31 -11.31
C ALA A 89 -4.06 -25.27 -10.51
N SER A 90 -4.41 -25.10 -9.23
CA SER A 90 -3.76 -24.15 -8.32
C SER A 90 -3.12 -24.84 -7.13
N ARG A 91 -2.13 -24.17 -6.51
CA ARG A 91 -1.51 -24.63 -5.27
C ARG A 91 -1.03 -23.46 -4.44
N TYR A 92 -1.05 -23.63 -3.12
CA TYR A 92 -0.34 -22.75 -2.20
C TYR A 92 1.17 -22.85 -2.41
N VAL A 93 1.84 -21.71 -2.36
CA VAL A 93 3.30 -21.59 -2.34
C VAL A 93 3.74 -20.58 -1.29
N GLU A 94 5.00 -20.66 -0.91
CA GLU A 94 5.62 -19.68 -0.02
C GLU A 94 7.08 -19.53 -0.42
N HIS A 95 7.53 -18.29 -0.48
CA HIS A 95 8.94 -17.97 -0.65
C HIS A 95 9.40 -17.08 0.49
N THR A 96 10.71 -17.05 0.71
CA THR A 96 11.34 -16.10 1.62
C THR A 96 12.25 -15.23 0.77
N THR A 97 12.04 -13.92 0.81
CA THR A 97 12.88 -12.95 0.11
C THR A 97 14.28 -12.96 0.71
N TYR A 98 15.26 -12.37 0.01
CA TYR A 98 16.61 -12.20 0.57
C TYR A 98 16.65 -11.27 1.79
N SER A 99 15.65 -10.39 1.95
CA SER A 99 15.44 -9.59 3.16
C SER A 99 14.93 -10.40 4.35
N GLY A 100 14.51 -11.65 4.14
CA GLY A 100 13.97 -12.53 5.18
C GLY A 100 12.46 -12.40 5.38
N VAL A 101 11.78 -11.59 4.56
CA VAL A 101 10.32 -11.48 4.56
C VAL A 101 9.74 -12.75 3.95
N VAL A 102 8.82 -13.38 4.68
CA VAL A 102 8.10 -14.55 4.18
C VAL A 102 6.92 -14.05 3.36
N VAL A 103 6.81 -14.49 2.12
CA VAL A 103 5.73 -14.11 1.21
C VAL A 103 4.93 -15.37 0.84
N PRO A 104 3.87 -15.66 1.60
CA PRO A 104 2.91 -16.68 1.23
C PRO A 104 2.16 -16.24 -0.03
N GLY A 105 1.81 -17.18 -0.90
CA GLY A 105 1.07 -16.89 -2.13
C GLY A 105 0.50 -18.15 -2.75
N TYR A 106 0.17 -18.06 -4.04
CA TYR A 106 -0.37 -19.17 -4.81
C TYR A 106 0.25 -19.20 -6.20
N GLU A 107 0.29 -20.39 -6.79
CA GLU A 107 0.57 -20.59 -8.21
C GLU A 107 -0.66 -21.21 -8.86
N VAL A 108 -0.90 -20.87 -10.11
CA VAL A 108 -2.00 -21.39 -10.92
C VAL A 108 -1.53 -21.62 -12.35
N GLU A 109 -1.91 -22.76 -12.92
CA GLU A 109 -1.70 -23.03 -14.35
C GLU A 109 -2.80 -22.33 -15.16
N VAL A 110 -2.41 -21.39 -16.02
CA VAL A 110 -3.33 -20.64 -16.89
C VAL A 110 -3.37 -21.34 -18.25
N LEU A 111 -4.53 -21.89 -18.61
CA LEU A 111 -4.71 -22.64 -19.86
C LEU A 111 -5.58 -21.88 -20.87
N ASP A 112 -6.47 -21.01 -20.38
CA ASP A 112 -7.36 -20.20 -21.18
C ASP A 112 -7.35 -18.73 -20.70
N PRO A 113 -7.38 -17.72 -21.59
CA PRO A 113 -7.46 -16.31 -21.20
C PRO A 113 -8.67 -15.96 -20.31
N THR A 114 -9.72 -16.77 -20.32
CA THR A 114 -10.89 -16.59 -19.44
C THR A 114 -10.60 -16.95 -17.98
N ASP A 115 -9.51 -17.69 -17.71
CA ASP A 115 -9.07 -18.03 -16.36
C ASP A 115 -8.62 -16.78 -15.58
N ASP A 116 -8.11 -15.74 -16.27
CA ASP A 116 -7.60 -14.51 -15.63
C ASP A 116 -8.66 -13.81 -14.77
N ALA A 117 -9.89 -13.67 -15.29
CA ALA A 117 -10.97 -13.02 -14.56
C ALA A 117 -11.40 -13.82 -13.30
N LEU A 118 -11.30 -15.14 -13.37
CA LEU A 118 -11.56 -16.02 -12.23
C LEU A 118 -10.44 -15.92 -11.20
N ILE A 119 -9.18 -15.90 -11.65
CA ILE A 119 -8.00 -15.73 -10.79
C ILE A 119 -8.09 -14.40 -10.03
N GLU A 120 -8.32 -13.29 -10.74
CA GLU A 120 -8.50 -11.96 -10.15
C GLU A 120 -9.67 -11.94 -9.15
N SER A 121 -10.77 -12.64 -9.46
CA SER A 121 -11.92 -12.71 -8.55
C SER A 121 -11.60 -13.45 -7.27
N CYS A 122 -10.92 -14.61 -7.34
CA CYS A 122 -10.50 -15.37 -6.16
C CYS A 122 -9.45 -14.60 -5.34
N ASP A 123 -8.49 -13.95 -6.01
CA ASP A 123 -7.46 -13.14 -5.36
C ASP A 123 -8.07 -11.98 -4.57
N ARG A 124 -8.92 -11.19 -5.23
CA ARG A 124 -9.62 -10.07 -4.60
C ARG A 124 -10.49 -10.52 -3.44
N LEU A 125 -11.17 -11.67 -3.57
CA LEU A 125 -12.04 -12.21 -2.54
C LEU A 125 -11.25 -12.64 -1.30
N GLU A 126 -10.10 -13.29 -1.47
CA GLU A 126 -9.47 -14.04 -0.37
C GLU A 126 -8.13 -13.48 0.14
N PHE A 127 -7.33 -12.81 -0.71
CA PHE A 127 -5.91 -12.57 -0.44
C PHE A 127 -5.38 -11.16 -0.66
N TYR A 128 -5.84 -10.48 -1.72
CA TYR A 128 -5.25 -9.23 -2.19
C TYR A 128 -4.95 -8.21 -1.06
N TRP A 129 -5.96 -7.82 -0.30
CA TRP A 129 -5.86 -6.74 0.69
C TRP A 129 -5.02 -7.08 1.90
N ILE A 130 -5.16 -8.30 2.44
CA ILE A 130 -4.38 -8.70 3.62
C ILE A 130 -2.90 -8.88 3.25
N ASN A 131 -2.62 -9.36 2.04
CA ASN A 131 -1.26 -9.46 1.52
C ASN A 131 -0.63 -8.08 1.29
N GLN A 132 -1.36 -7.15 0.67
CA GLN A 132 -0.90 -5.76 0.49
C GLN A 132 -0.55 -5.12 1.83
N LEU A 133 -1.47 -5.20 2.80
CA LEU A 133 -1.27 -4.65 4.14
C LEU A 133 -0.04 -5.26 4.84
N TYR A 134 0.15 -6.57 4.73
CA TYR A 134 1.31 -7.27 5.30
C TYR A 134 2.64 -6.83 4.69
N GLN A 135 2.70 -6.64 3.37
CA GLN A 135 3.95 -6.28 2.70
C GLN A 135 4.34 -4.82 2.93
N VAL A 136 3.38 -3.92 3.10
CA VAL A 136 3.62 -2.47 3.28
C VAL A 136 3.63 -2.02 4.75
N GLN A 137 3.55 -2.96 5.70
CA GLN A 137 3.63 -2.62 7.13
C GLN A 137 5.08 -2.29 7.53
N PRO A 138 5.29 -1.52 8.62
CA PRO A 138 6.62 -1.06 9.02
C PRO A 138 7.68 -2.15 9.14
N SER A 139 7.34 -3.31 9.70
CA SER A 139 8.31 -4.41 9.88
C SER A 139 8.81 -5.02 8.56
N SER A 140 7.96 -5.07 7.54
CA SER A 140 8.34 -5.56 6.20
C SER A 140 9.21 -4.52 5.48
N ILE A 141 8.87 -3.23 5.61
CA ILE A 141 9.66 -2.12 5.08
C ILE A 141 11.05 -2.10 5.72
N GLU A 142 11.12 -2.14 7.06
CA GLU A 142 12.39 -2.14 7.80
C GLU A 142 13.29 -3.31 7.38
N ALA A 143 12.74 -4.51 7.19
CA ALA A 143 13.51 -5.67 6.72
C ALA A 143 14.09 -5.46 5.32
N ASN A 144 13.31 -4.88 4.40
CA ASN A 144 13.75 -4.57 3.05
C ASN A 144 14.80 -3.47 3.02
N GLU A 145 14.60 -2.37 3.76
CA GLU A 145 15.56 -1.28 3.89
C GLU A 145 16.89 -1.73 4.52
N GLU A 146 16.84 -2.54 5.57
CA GLU A 146 18.04 -3.09 6.19
C GLU A 146 18.80 -3.98 5.19
N PHE A 147 18.09 -4.79 4.41
CA PHE A 147 18.71 -5.59 3.36
C PHE A 147 19.34 -4.74 2.26
N ALA A 148 18.63 -3.73 1.75
CA ALA A 148 19.18 -2.81 0.75
C ALA A 148 20.46 -2.14 1.25
N ASN A 149 20.46 -1.66 2.50
CA ASN A 149 21.64 -1.07 3.14
C ASN A 149 22.80 -2.05 3.28
N ARG A 150 22.55 -3.34 3.53
CA ARG A 150 23.60 -4.38 3.48
C ARG A 150 24.17 -4.59 2.08
N GLN A 151 23.39 -4.32 1.02
CA GLN A 151 23.81 -4.45 -0.37
C GLN A 151 24.41 -3.18 -0.97
N GLU A 152 24.48 -2.06 -0.23
CA GLU A 152 24.89 -0.74 -0.73
C GLU A 152 26.16 -0.82 -1.59
N VAL A 153 27.23 -1.44 -1.07
CA VAL A 153 28.53 -1.53 -1.78
C VAL A 153 28.41 -2.32 -3.09
N ALA A 154 27.67 -3.43 -3.08
CA ALA A 154 27.50 -4.28 -4.26
C ALA A 154 26.62 -3.59 -5.31
N LEU A 155 25.54 -2.94 -4.87
CA LEU A 155 24.61 -2.23 -5.73
C LEU A 155 25.28 -1.01 -6.38
N ARG A 156 26.04 -0.23 -5.59
CA ARG A 156 26.86 0.89 -6.08
C ARG A 156 27.84 0.43 -7.16
N ALA A 157 28.61 -0.61 -6.87
CA ALA A 157 29.58 -1.16 -7.83
C ALA A 157 28.91 -1.66 -9.12
N CYS A 158 27.70 -2.23 -9.03
CA CYS A 158 26.94 -2.62 -10.20
C CYS A 158 26.53 -1.41 -11.05
N LEU A 159 25.92 -0.41 -10.42
CA LEU A 159 25.48 0.82 -11.07
C LEU A 159 26.64 1.55 -11.76
N GLU A 160 27.76 1.72 -11.08
CA GLU A 160 28.95 2.37 -11.64
C GLU A 160 29.55 1.58 -12.81
N ARG A 161 29.52 0.24 -12.75
CA ARG A 161 29.99 -0.64 -13.83
C ARG A 161 29.18 -0.48 -15.11
N ILE A 162 27.87 -0.19 -14.99
CA ILE A 162 27.00 0.09 -16.15
C ILE A 162 26.99 1.58 -16.54
N GLY A 163 27.82 2.41 -15.90
CA GLY A 163 28.01 3.81 -16.24
C GLY A 163 27.06 4.77 -15.51
N VAL A 164 26.35 4.32 -14.49
CA VAL A 164 25.51 5.18 -13.63
C VAL A 164 26.39 5.86 -12.58
N THR A 165 26.34 7.19 -12.52
CA THR A 165 26.97 7.96 -11.45
C THR A 165 26.16 7.84 -10.17
N THR A 166 26.79 7.43 -9.08
CA THR A 166 26.17 7.36 -7.75
C THR A 166 26.73 8.46 -6.83
N ASP A 167 25.92 8.92 -5.88
CA ASP A 167 26.40 9.81 -4.80
C ASP A 167 27.11 8.94 -3.75
N PRO A 168 28.38 9.21 -3.39
CA PRO A 168 29.12 8.40 -2.42
C PRO A 168 28.46 8.31 -1.04
N ASP A 169 27.57 9.25 -0.70
CA ASP A 169 26.85 9.27 0.58
C ASP A 169 25.44 8.65 0.49
N SER A 170 25.01 8.16 -0.69
CA SER A 170 23.74 7.44 -0.85
C SER A 170 23.70 6.16 -0.03
N THR A 171 22.59 5.95 0.68
CA THR A 171 22.27 4.69 1.35
C THR A 171 21.92 3.60 0.35
N GLY A 172 21.81 2.34 0.81
CA GLY A 172 21.37 1.25 -0.03
C GLY A 172 19.97 1.48 -0.59
N THR A 173 19.06 2.01 0.23
CA THR A 173 17.70 2.41 -0.21
C THR A 173 17.74 3.45 -1.33
N ASP A 174 18.56 4.51 -1.19
CA ASP A 174 18.69 5.54 -2.23
C ASP A 174 19.17 4.96 -3.57
N LEU A 175 20.10 3.98 -3.50
CA LEU A 175 20.61 3.29 -4.68
C LEU A 175 19.57 2.37 -5.33
N VAL A 176 18.68 1.76 -4.54
CA VAL A 176 17.57 0.96 -5.08
C VAL A 176 16.59 1.85 -5.83
N GLU A 177 16.18 2.97 -5.22
CA GLU A 177 15.29 3.94 -5.87
C GLU A 177 15.91 4.50 -7.15
N GLN A 178 17.21 4.78 -7.14
CA GLN A 178 17.95 5.20 -8.33
C GLN A 178 17.91 4.13 -9.43
N ALA A 179 18.18 2.87 -9.09
CA ALA A 179 18.14 1.77 -10.05
C ALA A 179 16.75 1.57 -10.66
N LEU A 180 15.68 1.65 -9.85
CA LEU A 180 14.30 1.57 -10.31
C LEU A 180 13.92 2.73 -11.23
N GLY A 181 14.30 3.96 -10.87
CA GLY A 181 14.06 5.15 -11.69
C GLY A 181 14.73 5.09 -13.07
N LEU A 182 15.79 4.30 -13.21
CA LEU A 182 16.51 4.06 -14.46
C LEU A 182 16.01 2.82 -15.22
N GLY A 183 15.20 1.96 -14.60
CA GLY A 183 14.78 0.68 -15.17
C GLY A 183 15.85 -0.41 -15.15
N GLU A 184 16.88 -0.25 -14.30
CA GLU A 184 18.05 -1.14 -14.22
C GLU A 184 17.82 -2.31 -13.26
N SER A 185 16.81 -3.14 -13.56
CA SER A 185 16.43 -4.30 -12.74
C SER A 185 17.53 -5.37 -12.66
N GLY A 186 18.49 -5.38 -13.60
CA GLY A 186 19.62 -6.30 -13.57
C GLY A 186 20.51 -6.11 -12.34
N CYS A 187 20.81 -4.87 -11.95
CA CYS A 187 21.62 -4.62 -10.76
C CYS A 187 20.91 -4.97 -9.45
N LEU A 188 19.58 -4.82 -9.42
CA LEU A 188 18.77 -5.24 -8.27
C LEU A 188 18.72 -6.76 -8.16
N ALA A 189 18.47 -7.46 -9.27
CA ALA A 189 18.47 -8.92 -9.31
C ALA A 189 19.83 -9.52 -8.93
N ASP A 190 20.94 -8.92 -9.36
CA ASP A 190 22.31 -9.36 -9.03
C ASP A 190 22.58 -9.35 -7.51
N VAL A 191 21.92 -8.48 -6.75
CA VAL A 191 22.07 -8.37 -5.29
C VAL A 191 20.91 -9.00 -4.51
N GLY A 192 20.00 -9.72 -5.21
CA GLY A 192 18.86 -10.38 -4.59
C GLY A 192 17.72 -9.44 -4.19
N ILE A 193 17.59 -8.28 -4.84
CA ILE A 193 16.43 -7.40 -4.72
C ILE A 193 15.53 -7.66 -5.93
N ASP A 194 14.57 -8.55 -5.76
CA ASP A 194 13.58 -8.96 -6.76
C ASP A 194 12.27 -8.16 -6.67
N THR A 195 11.96 -7.64 -5.49
CA THR A 195 10.81 -6.75 -5.21
C THR A 195 11.22 -5.60 -4.30
N TRP A 196 10.68 -4.40 -4.53
CA TRP A 196 10.90 -3.19 -3.74
C TRP A 196 9.59 -2.41 -3.56
#